data_AF-A0A917KFD5-F1
#
_entry.id   AF-A0A917KFD5-F1
#
_cell.length_a   1.000
_cell.length_b   1.000
_cell.length_c   1.000
_cell.angle_alpha   90.00
_cell.angle_beta   90.00
_cell.angle_gamma   90.00
#
_symmetry.space_group_name_H-M   'P 1'
#
loop_
_entity.id
_entity.type
_entity.pdbx_description
1 polymer ?
#
loop_
_entity_poly.entity_id
_entity_poly.type
_entity_poly.pdbx_seq_one_letter_code
_entity_poly.pdbx_strand_id
1 'polypeptide(L)'
;MRITYQLDGTPVPQFESGDMVRLVRDEPGPMVTAHAGDWGEVMRNHGAGGLDIRLAGYCRPRNAPMPIATSVPASYVAPCDRSGVRLRLQRDLARRAEFT
;
A
#
# COMPACT_ATOMS: atom_id res chain seq x y z
N MET A 1 -8.06 7.77 3.90
CA MET A 1 -8.03 7.23 2.51
C MET A 1 -9.22 7.71 1.72
N ARG A 2 -8.97 8.26 0.54
CA ARG A 2 -9.99 8.58 -0.46
C ARG A 2 -9.72 7.80 -1.73
N ILE A 3 -10.75 7.34 -2.43
CA ILE A 3 -10.59 6.72 -3.75
C ILE A 3 -11.21 7.67 -4.76
N THR A 4 -10.38 8.16 -5.69
CA THR A 4 -10.87 8.86 -6.88
C THR A 4 -10.89 7.89 -8.05
N TYR A 5 -11.54 8.27 -9.15
CA TYR A 5 -11.62 7.46 -10.35
C TYR A 5 -11.15 8.31 -11.53
N GLN A 6 -10.30 7.73 -12.39
CA GLN A 6 -9.97 8.31 -13.69
C GLN A 6 -11.19 8.27 -14.62
N LEU A 7 -11.12 9.01 -15.74
CA LEU A 7 -12.18 9.04 -16.76
C LEU A 7 -12.46 7.65 -17.36
N ASP A 8 -11.43 6.82 -17.44
CA ASP A 8 -11.54 5.44 -17.90
C ASP A 8 -12.18 4.54 -16.83
N GLY A 9 -12.47 5.04 -15.63
CA GLY A 9 -13.02 4.34 -14.46
C GLY A 9 -11.97 3.70 -13.53
N THR A 10 -10.68 3.84 -13.80
CA THR A 10 -9.60 3.24 -13.00
C THR A 10 -9.55 3.88 -11.61
N PRO A 11 -9.62 3.10 -10.51
CA PRO A 11 -9.52 3.66 -9.17
C PRO A 11 -8.10 4.18 -8.91
N VAL A 12 -8.01 5.39 -8.38
CA VAL A 12 -6.77 6.03 -7.94
C VAL A 12 -6.91 6.28 -6.43
N PRO A 13 -6.33 5.42 -5.59
CA PRO A 13 -6.29 5.66 -4.16
C PRO A 13 -5.45 6.90 -3.86
N GLN A 14 -6.00 7.80 -3.06
CA GLN A 14 -5.30 8.89 -2.40
C GLN A 14 -5.09 8.52 -0.94
N PHE A 15 -3.84 8.31 -0.59
CA PHE A 15 -3.42 7.89 0.74
C PHE A 15 -3.16 9.09 1.65
N GLU A 16 -3.54 8.97 2.90
CA GLU A 16 -3.31 9.95 3.96
C GLU A 16 -2.61 9.25 5.14
N SER A 17 -2.07 10.05 6.07
CA SER A 17 -1.51 9.50 7.30
C SER A 17 -2.56 8.68 8.05
N GLY A 18 -2.18 7.51 8.55
CA GLY A 18 -3.07 6.57 9.25
C GLY A 18 -3.72 5.53 8.33
N ASP A 19 -3.58 5.65 7.02
CA ASP A 19 -4.14 4.66 6.09
C ASP A 19 -3.33 3.37 6.08
N MET A 20 -4.04 2.23 5.98
CA MET A 20 -3.43 0.91 5.86
C MET A 20 -3.17 0.56 4.41
N VAL A 21 -1.93 0.19 4.12
CA VAL A 21 -1.46 -0.16 2.77
C VAL A 21 -0.63 -1.43 2.78
N ARG A 22 -0.72 -2.19 1.69
CA ARG A 22 0.08 -3.38 1.42
C ARG A 22 0.92 -3.16 0.18
N LEU A 23 2.20 -3.48 0.25
CA LEU A 23 3.10 -3.48 -0.90
C LEU A 23 2.64 -4.57 -1.90
N VAL A 24 2.45 -4.17 -3.15
CA VAL A 24 2.17 -5.09 -4.27
C VAL A 24 3.43 -5.40 -5.09
N ARG A 25 4.52 -4.68 -4.82
CA ARG A 25 5.85 -4.85 -5.38
C ARG A 25 6.88 -4.57 -4.28
N ASP A 26 8.07 -5.12 -4.45
CA ASP A 26 9.22 -4.77 -3.60
C ASP A 26 9.51 -3.27 -3.69
N GLU A 27 10.02 -2.70 -2.60
CA GLU A 27 10.55 -1.34 -2.58
C GLU A 27 11.58 -1.15 -3.72
N PRO A 28 11.51 -0.04 -4.47
CA PRO A 28 12.46 0.23 -5.53
C PRO A 28 13.84 0.57 -4.98
N GLY A 29 14.90 0.01 -5.55
CA GLY A 29 16.29 0.38 -5.24
C GLY A 29 17.25 -0.80 -5.19
N PRO A 30 18.56 -0.55 -5.02
CA PRO A 30 19.58 -1.60 -4.95
C PRO A 30 19.53 -2.38 -3.63
N MET A 31 18.89 -1.82 -2.59
CA MET A 31 18.74 -2.44 -1.28
C MET A 31 17.26 -2.45 -0.90
N VAL A 32 16.63 -3.61 -1.07
CA VAL A 32 15.21 -3.80 -0.79
C VAL A 32 15.04 -4.08 0.70
N THR A 33 14.32 -3.20 1.41
CA THR A 33 14.07 -3.36 2.85
C THR A 33 12.60 -3.67 3.17
N ALA A 34 11.73 -3.48 2.20
CA ALA A 34 10.32 -3.85 2.23
C ALA A 34 9.95 -4.65 0.97
N HIS A 35 9.24 -5.75 1.16
CA HIS A 35 8.92 -6.71 0.11
C HIS A 35 7.45 -6.67 -0.28
N ALA A 36 7.15 -7.17 -1.48
CA ALA A 36 5.80 -7.43 -1.92
C ALA A 36 5.09 -8.32 -0.89
N GLY A 37 3.93 -7.85 -0.43
CA GLY A 37 3.14 -8.50 0.60
C GLY A 37 3.36 -7.95 2.02
N ASP A 38 4.40 -7.17 2.26
CA ASP A 38 4.50 -6.41 3.51
C ASP A 38 3.38 -5.38 3.56
N TRP A 39 2.89 -5.08 4.76
CA TRP A 39 1.83 -4.09 4.96
C TRP A 39 2.10 -3.25 6.19
N GLY A 40 1.50 -2.07 6.23
CA GLY A 40 1.77 -1.10 7.26
C GLY A 40 0.86 0.11 7.19
N GLU A 41 1.12 1.04 8.09
CA GLU A 41 0.41 2.30 8.18
C GLU A 41 1.21 3.39 7.47
N VAL A 42 0.54 4.19 6.65
CA VAL A 42 1.11 5.40 6.04
C VAL A 42 1.38 6.41 7.15
N MET A 43 2.64 6.79 7.31
CA MET A 43 3.04 7.86 8.22
C MET A 43 2.96 9.23 7.55
N ARG A 44 3.39 9.32 6.29
CA ARG A 44 3.43 10.56 5.51
C ARG A 44 3.19 10.27 4.04
N ASN A 45 2.53 11.19 3.37
CA ASN A 45 2.39 11.20 1.91
C ASN A 45 3.03 12.48 1.37
N HIS A 46 4.09 12.33 0.58
CA HIS A 46 4.84 13.43 -0.05
C HIS A 46 4.34 13.71 -1.48
N GLY A 47 3.17 13.20 -1.85
CA GLY A 47 2.63 13.28 -3.20
C GLY A 47 3.52 12.52 -4.19
N ALA A 48 4.12 13.25 -5.12
CA ALA A 48 5.05 12.67 -6.10
C ALA A 48 6.31 12.06 -5.45
N GLY A 49 6.68 12.50 -4.24
CA GLY A 49 7.81 11.95 -3.48
C GLY A 49 7.54 10.58 -2.84
N GLY A 50 6.31 10.06 -2.94
CA GLY A 50 5.93 8.75 -2.40
C GLY A 50 5.45 8.77 -0.95
N LEU A 51 5.34 7.57 -0.39
CA LEU A 51 4.78 7.31 0.93
C LEU A 51 5.88 6.83 1.88
N ASP A 52 5.85 7.33 3.10
CA ASP A 52 6.58 6.74 4.22
C ASP A 52 5.63 5.80 4.95
N ILE A 53 6.00 4.53 5.08
CA ILE A 53 5.13 3.46 5.59
C ILE A 53 5.82 2.78 6.78
N ARG A 54 5.14 2.74 7.92
CA ARG A 54 5.55 1.95 9.08
C ARG A 54 4.99 0.54 8.95
N LEU A 55 5.86 -0.43 8.67
CA LEU A 55 5.42 -1.81 8.43
C LEU A 55 5.01 -2.51 9.72
N ALA A 56 3.92 -3.28 9.67
CA ALA A 56 3.26 -3.94 10.80
C ALA A 56 4.09 -5.04 11.48
N GLY A 57 5.31 -5.35 11.00
CA GLY A 57 6.30 -6.12 11.73
C GLY A 57 5.87 -7.54 12.09
N TYR A 58 5.10 -8.22 11.23
CA TYR A 58 4.79 -9.64 11.45
C TYR A 58 6.10 -10.43 11.57
N CYS A 59 6.19 -11.28 12.60
CA CYS A 59 7.38 -12.07 12.95
C CYS A 59 8.62 -11.28 13.42
N ARG A 60 8.46 -10.06 13.96
CA ARG A 60 9.57 -9.36 14.66
C ARG A 60 9.45 -9.45 16.18
N PRO A 61 10.58 -9.49 16.92
CA PRO A 61 10.57 -9.35 18.37
C PRO A 61 9.78 -8.10 18.78
N ARG A 62 9.02 -8.18 19.88
CA ARG A 62 8.18 -7.08 20.40
C ARG A 62 8.90 -5.73 20.52
N ASN A 63 10.22 -5.76 20.76
CA ASN A 63 11.06 -4.57 20.97
C ASN A 63 11.91 -4.21 19.74
N ALA A 64 11.76 -4.92 18.62
CA ALA A 64 12.47 -4.57 17.42
C ALA A 64 11.91 -3.25 16.87
N PRO A 65 12.77 -2.31 16.43
CA PRO A 65 12.29 -1.12 15.75
C PRO A 65 11.46 -1.54 14.53
N MET A 66 10.25 -0.99 14.43
CA MET A 66 9.40 -1.21 13.27
C MET A 66 10.07 -0.57 12.06
N PRO A 67 10.36 -1.34 11.01
CA PRO A 67 11.01 -0.78 9.83
C PRO A 67 10.07 0.23 9.16
N ILE A 68 10.67 1.31 8.67
CA ILE A 68 9.99 2.35 7.91
C ILE A 68 10.49 2.21 6.47
N ALA A 69 9.58 1.91 5.54
CA ALA A 69 9.85 2.00 4.12
C ALA A 69 9.60 3.46 3.71
N THR A 70 10.59 4.10 3.08
CA THR A 70 10.54 5.54 2.80
C THR A 70 10.39 5.81 1.31
N SER A 71 9.70 6.88 0.95
CA SER A 71 9.53 7.29 -0.46
C SER A 71 8.98 6.19 -1.38
N VAL A 72 8.16 5.28 -0.84
CA VAL A 72 7.55 4.19 -1.61
C VAL A 72 6.56 4.77 -2.61
N PRO A 73 6.69 4.49 -3.92
CA PRO A 73 5.74 5.01 -4.90
C PRO A 73 4.31 4.55 -4.59
N ALA A 74 3.32 5.45 -4.68
CA ALA A 74 1.92 5.09 -4.43
C ALA A 74 1.40 3.96 -5.34
N SER A 75 1.99 3.79 -6.53
CA SER A 75 1.68 2.70 -7.46
C SER A 75 2.21 1.32 -7.03
N TYR A 76 3.08 1.28 -6.03
CA TYR A 76 3.67 0.04 -5.50
C TYR A 76 2.88 -0.50 -4.31
N VAL A 77 1.81 0.19 -3.92
CA VAL A 77 0.96 -0.20 -2.81
C VAL A 77 -0.49 -0.31 -3.23
N ALA A 78 -1.24 -1.13 -2.50
CA ALA A 78 -2.68 -1.21 -2.58
C ALA A 78 -3.31 -0.97 -1.20
N PRO A 79 -4.53 -0.40 -1.14
CA PRO A 79 -5.29 -0.31 0.10
C PRO A 79 -5.47 -1.70 0.75
N CYS A 80 -5.31 -1.78 2.07
CA CYS A 80 -5.60 -3.00 2.83
C CYS A 80 -6.32 -2.68 4.15
N ASP A 81 -6.83 -3.71 4.81
CA ASP A 81 -7.31 -3.58 6.19
C ASP A 81 -6.16 -3.70 7.21
N ARG A 82 -6.50 -3.66 8.50
CA ARG A 82 -5.52 -3.78 9.59
C ARG A 82 -4.84 -5.15 9.65
N SER A 83 -5.43 -6.18 9.06
CA SER A 83 -4.82 -7.51 8.94
C SER A 83 -3.92 -7.65 7.72
N GLY A 84 -3.79 -6.60 6.91
CA GLY A 84 -2.98 -6.62 5.70
C GLY A 84 -3.68 -7.26 4.51
N VAL A 85 -4.99 -7.53 4.60
CA VAL A 85 -5.77 -8.08 3.49
C VAL A 85 -6.15 -6.95 2.55
N ARG A 86 -5.80 -7.10 1.26
CA ARG A 86 -6.07 -6.10 0.23
C ARG A 86 -7.58 -5.83 0.13
N LEU A 87 -7.96 -4.56 0.22
CA LEU A 87 -9.33 -4.13 -0.01
C LEU A 87 -9.62 -4.27 -1.52
N ARG A 88 -10.73 -4.93 -1.84
CA ARG A 88 -11.22 -5.01 -3.22
C ARG A 88 -11.97 -3.73 -3.55
N LEU A 89 -11.46 -2.98 -4.53
CA LEU A 89 -12.16 -1.80 -5.04
C LEU A 89 -13.26 -2.24 -6.02
N GLN A 90 -14.35 -1.47 -6.15
CA GLN A 90 -15.54 -1.86 -6.96
C GLN A 90 -15.19 -2.36 -8.37
N ARG A 91 -14.14 -1.82 -9.01
CA ARG A 91 -13.70 -2.27 -10.33
C ARG A 91 -12.86 -3.54 -10.35
N ASP A 92 -12.16 -3.88 -9.26
CA ASP A 92 -11.52 -5.20 -9.11
C ASP A 92 -12.57 -6.33 -9.15
N LEU A 93 -13.81 -6.02 -8.75
CA LEU A 93 -14.94 -6.92 -8.83
C LEU A 93 -15.51 -6.99 -10.26
N ALA A 94 -15.70 -5.83 -10.91
CA ALA A 94 -16.24 -5.76 -12.28
C ALA A 94 -15.34 -6.48 -13.31
N ARG A 95 -14.02 -6.26 -13.24
CA ARG A 95 -13.07 -6.87 -14.17
C ARG A 95 -12.98 -8.39 -14.03
N ARG A 96 -13.31 -8.95 -12.85
CA ARG A 96 -13.39 -10.40 -12.65
C ARG A 96 -14.66 -11.03 -13.25
N ALA A 97 -15.77 -10.30 -13.21
CA ALA A 97 -17.03 -10.75 -13.81
C ALA A 97 -16.97 -10.84 -15.35
N GLU A 98 -16.06 -10.10 -15.98
CA GLU A 98 -15.82 -10.18 -17.43
C GLU A 98 -15.01 -11.42 -17.87
N PHE A 99 -14.39 -12.14 -16.92
CA PHE A 99 -13.59 -13.35 -17.20
C PHE A 99 -14.19 -14.63 -16.58
N THR A 100 -15.47 -14.60 -16.16
CA THR A 100 -16.21 -15.77 -15.64
C THR A 100 -17.41 -16.04 -16.53
#